data_AF-A0AAV1VQ07-F1
#
_entry.id   AF-A0AAV1VQ07-F1
#
_cell.length_a   1.000
_cell.length_b   1.000
_cell.length_c   1.000
_cell.angle_alpha   90.00
_cell.angle_beta   90.00
_cell.angle_gamma   90.00
#
_symmetry.space_group_name_H-M   'P 1'
#
loop_
_entity.id
_entity.type
_entity.pdbx_description
1 polymer ?
#
loop_
_entity_poly.entity_id
_entity_poly.type
_entity_poly.pdbx_seq_one_letter_code
_entity_poly.pdbx_strand_id
1 'polypeptide(L)'
;MQIPSSNTLIVTGSGVAGSVASLFTLSLLDSRGSGKNRPLCITFGAPLIGDKKLQQAISHSSTWNSCFINVVSHKDPLPSLFITNQTSSYMPFGTFLLISDAGSTSSENPDLILELLVAIGSTQDVQTQGFQSVEYGKIVESLYRKVIHTELSARDENISLSDSLLASIKLQLLALELTPLIQNNSILTRMKKLEDKFITLRKTSFDPSKKLNGLKKDMAQLEWYKKETKNEGVGYYDSFRNMCSQWDLDVIGFRKNLTRYWKKMVEEADMKPQKDGAQFRTRWLYAGTNYRRMVEPSIIAQYYRNKGQDYVNNKRSAHLKKLQGWFDEANRGTIESFDNTSKHNVESILTLDSCFWAHVEEALIACKELKELETEEANNKLVEFEKYVYESLKNYEVSAEIFLPKSS
;
A
#
# COMPACT_ATOMS: atom_id res chain seq x y z
N MET A 1 29.07 -7.38 -6.61
CA MET A 1 29.14 -6.84 -7.99
C MET A 1 28.60 -5.42 -7.99
N GLN A 2 29.47 -4.41 -7.98
CA GLN A 2 29.08 -3.01 -8.14
C GLN A 2 28.90 -2.74 -9.64
N ILE A 3 27.68 -2.40 -10.04
CA ILE A 3 27.35 -2.05 -11.43
C ILE A 3 27.40 -0.51 -11.51
N PRO A 4 28.14 0.08 -12.47
CA PRO A 4 28.23 1.53 -12.63
C PRO A 4 26.85 2.16 -12.90
N SER A 5 26.67 3.40 -12.44
CA SER A 5 25.37 4.07 -12.22
C SER A 5 24.57 4.46 -13.47
N SER A 6 24.94 4.02 -14.67
CA SER A 6 24.25 4.35 -15.94
C SER A 6 23.67 3.15 -16.69
N ASN A 7 23.95 1.91 -16.28
CA ASN A 7 23.53 0.73 -17.03
C ASN A 7 22.31 0.06 -16.40
N THR A 8 21.25 -0.14 -17.19
CA THR A 8 20.09 -0.95 -16.81
C THR A 8 20.51 -2.41 -16.69
N LEU A 9 20.29 -3.02 -15.53
CA LEU A 9 20.51 -4.45 -15.33
C LEU A 9 19.35 -5.22 -15.95
N ILE A 10 19.62 -6.07 -16.95
CA ILE A 10 18.62 -6.99 -17.48
C ILE A 10 18.91 -8.38 -16.94
N VAL A 11 17.89 -9.03 -16.38
CA VAL A 11 17.92 -10.42 -15.93
C VAL A 11 17.02 -11.21 -16.88
N THR A 12 17.48 -12.35 -17.37
CA THR A 12 16.70 -13.14 -18.32
C THR A 12 16.91 -14.63 -18.14
N GLY A 13 15.99 -15.42 -18.68
CA GLY A 13 16.05 -16.86 -18.69
C GLY A 13 14.90 -17.45 -19.50
N SER A 14 15.10 -18.67 -20.00
CA SER A 14 14.07 -19.43 -20.72
C SER A 14 13.63 -20.65 -19.90
N GLY A 15 12.35 -21.02 -20.01
CA GLY A 15 11.77 -22.10 -19.23
C GLY A 15 11.97 -21.89 -17.74
N VAL A 16 12.43 -22.93 -17.04
CA VAL A 16 12.71 -22.90 -15.60
C VAL A 16 13.78 -21.85 -15.23
N ALA A 17 14.77 -21.60 -16.10
CA ALA A 17 15.75 -20.55 -15.85
C ALA A 17 15.11 -19.15 -15.85
N GLY A 18 13.99 -18.97 -16.56
CA GLY A 18 13.18 -17.76 -16.50
C GLY A 18 12.52 -17.58 -15.12
N SER A 19 12.00 -18.65 -14.52
CA SER A 19 11.49 -18.62 -13.14
C SER A 19 12.59 -18.25 -12.14
N VAL A 20 13.80 -18.79 -12.31
CA VAL A 20 14.97 -18.42 -11.50
C VAL A 20 15.34 -16.95 -11.71
N ALA A 21 15.32 -16.45 -12.95
CA ALA A 21 15.56 -15.04 -13.27
C ALA A 21 14.56 -14.11 -12.56
N SER A 22 13.27 -14.48 -12.54
CA SER A 22 12.24 -13.70 -11.83
C SER A 22 12.46 -13.70 -10.32
N LEU A 23 12.75 -14.86 -9.71
CA LEU A 23 13.06 -14.94 -8.28
C LEU A 23 14.33 -14.16 -7.91
N PHE A 24 15.37 -14.24 -8.74
CA PHE A 24 16.59 -13.46 -8.56
C PHE A 24 16.31 -11.96 -8.66
N THR A 25 15.45 -11.54 -9.60
CA THR A 25 15.02 -10.15 -9.73
C THR A 25 14.25 -9.67 -8.50
N LEU A 26 13.35 -10.49 -7.93
CA LEU A 26 12.68 -10.17 -6.66
C LEU A 26 13.69 -10.00 -5.52
N SER A 27 14.71 -10.86 -5.43
CA SER A 27 15.80 -10.72 -4.46
C SER A 27 16.63 -9.45 -4.67
N LEU A 28 16.86 -9.05 -5.93
CA LEU A 28 17.52 -7.78 -6.25
C LEU A 28 16.69 -6.56 -5.86
N LEU A 29 15.37 -6.60 -6.10
CA LEU A 29 14.45 -5.53 -5.72
C LEU A 29 14.36 -5.38 -4.19
N ASP A 30 14.41 -6.48 -3.46
CA ASP A 30 14.47 -6.49 -2.00
C ASP A 30 15.80 -5.93 -1.46
N SER A 31 16.93 -6.29 -2.09
CA SER A 31 18.26 -5.86 -1.63
C SER A 31 18.64 -4.43 -2.05
N ARG A 32 18.22 -3.95 -3.23
CA ARG A 32 18.65 -2.64 -3.79
C ARG A 32 17.66 -1.49 -3.59
N GLY A 33 16.42 -1.76 -3.18
CA GLY A 33 15.37 -0.73 -3.02
C GLY A 33 14.94 -0.06 -4.33
N SER A 34 14.03 0.94 -4.25
CA SER A 34 13.38 1.61 -5.41
C SER A 34 14.26 2.63 -6.15
N GLY A 35 15.59 2.44 -6.19
CA GLY A 35 16.54 3.36 -6.83
C GLY A 35 16.34 3.54 -8.34
N LYS A 36 17.05 4.50 -8.95
CA LYS A 36 16.91 4.88 -10.37
C LYS A 36 17.27 3.77 -11.37
N ASN A 37 18.11 2.80 -10.97
CA ASN A 37 18.57 1.73 -11.85
C ASN A 37 17.90 0.41 -11.48
N ARG A 38 16.62 0.29 -11.81
CA ARG A 38 15.82 -0.91 -11.52
C ARG A 38 16.21 -2.04 -12.49
N PRO A 39 16.29 -3.29 -12.00
CA PRO A 39 16.46 -4.41 -12.90
C PRO A 39 15.21 -4.59 -13.77
N LEU A 40 15.39 -5.03 -15.00
CA LEU A 40 14.32 -5.50 -15.86
C LEU A 40 14.47 -7.02 -16.04
N CYS A 41 13.44 -7.78 -15.68
CA CYS A 41 13.38 -9.20 -15.87
C CYS A 41 12.56 -9.52 -17.13
N ILE A 42 13.19 -10.19 -18.09
CA ILE A 42 12.53 -10.66 -19.32
C ILE A 42 12.63 -12.18 -19.35
N THR A 43 11.51 -12.88 -19.28
CA THR A 43 11.49 -14.36 -19.30
C THR A 43 10.84 -14.88 -20.58
N PHE A 44 11.22 -16.09 -20.99
CA PHE A 44 10.71 -16.75 -22.20
C PHE A 44 10.18 -18.14 -21.86
N GLY A 45 8.87 -18.34 -21.91
CA GLY A 45 8.27 -19.65 -21.63
C GLY A 45 8.41 -20.11 -20.18
N ALA A 46 8.53 -19.17 -19.24
CA ALA A 46 8.70 -19.51 -17.84
C ALA A 46 7.39 -20.02 -17.23
N PRO A 47 7.41 -21.11 -16.45
CA PRO A 47 6.25 -21.49 -15.65
C PRO A 47 5.95 -20.42 -14.59
N LEU A 48 4.67 -20.30 -14.22
CA LEU A 48 4.22 -19.39 -13.18
C LEU A 48 4.91 -19.66 -11.85
N ILE A 49 5.18 -18.59 -11.11
CA ILE A 49 5.78 -18.66 -9.77
C ILE A 49 5.01 -17.79 -8.79
N GLY A 50 5.01 -18.19 -7.52
CA GLY A 50 4.34 -17.48 -6.45
C GLY A 50 2.84 -17.64 -6.42
N ASP A 51 2.29 -17.50 -5.22
CA ASP A 51 0.86 -17.60 -4.98
C ASP A 51 0.15 -16.26 -5.17
N LYS A 52 -1.15 -16.24 -4.85
CA LYS A 52 -1.95 -15.01 -4.86
C LYS A 52 -1.41 -13.93 -3.94
N LYS A 53 -0.82 -14.28 -2.79
CA LYS A 53 -0.27 -13.28 -1.86
C LYS A 53 0.97 -12.60 -2.46
N LEU A 54 1.87 -13.37 -3.09
CA LEU A 54 3.02 -12.79 -3.79
C LEU A 54 2.57 -11.89 -4.94
N GLN A 55 1.64 -12.36 -5.76
CA GLN A 55 1.07 -11.57 -6.86
C GLN A 55 0.49 -10.25 -6.33
N GLN A 56 -0.31 -10.30 -5.27
CA GLN A 56 -0.90 -9.11 -4.66
C GLN A 56 0.19 -8.15 -4.16
N ALA A 57 1.19 -8.62 -3.42
CA ALA A 57 2.27 -7.78 -2.92
C ALA A 57 3.02 -7.06 -4.06
N ILE A 58 3.32 -7.77 -5.15
CA ILE A 58 3.98 -7.19 -6.33
C ILE A 58 3.06 -6.17 -7.02
N SER A 59 1.78 -6.51 -7.24
CA SER A 59 0.86 -5.61 -7.96
C SER A 59 0.50 -4.33 -7.19
N HIS A 60 0.55 -4.32 -5.85
CA HIS A 60 0.41 -3.09 -5.05
C HIS A 60 1.64 -2.17 -5.16
N SER A 61 2.77 -2.70 -5.64
CA SER A 61 3.97 -1.93 -5.96
C SER A 61 4.10 -1.77 -7.47
N SER A 62 3.60 -0.65 -8.00
CA SER A 62 3.72 -0.35 -9.45
C SER A 62 5.18 -0.34 -9.93
N THR A 63 6.11 -0.01 -9.04
CA THR A 63 7.55 0.00 -9.30
C THR A 63 8.14 -1.40 -9.44
N TRP A 64 7.65 -2.39 -8.68
CA TRP A 64 8.08 -3.78 -8.78
C TRP A 64 7.39 -4.49 -9.93
N ASN A 65 6.06 -4.33 -10.08
CA ASN A 65 5.31 -4.99 -11.14
C ASN A 65 5.81 -4.61 -12.54
N SER A 66 6.25 -3.36 -12.75
CA SER A 66 6.81 -2.91 -14.03
C SER A 66 8.20 -3.49 -14.36
N CYS A 67 8.84 -4.22 -13.43
CA CYS A 67 10.15 -4.81 -13.66
C CYS A 67 10.08 -6.18 -14.33
N PHE A 68 8.89 -6.72 -14.62
CA PHE A 68 8.73 -8.08 -15.13
C PHE A 68 7.97 -8.10 -16.46
N ILE A 69 8.60 -8.69 -17.47
CA ILE A 69 8.00 -8.97 -18.78
C ILE A 69 8.14 -10.48 -19.03
N ASN A 70 7.02 -11.17 -19.16
CA ASN A 70 6.97 -12.61 -19.40
C ASN A 70 6.50 -12.87 -20.84
N VAL A 71 7.40 -13.36 -21.67
CA VAL A 71 7.14 -13.67 -23.08
C VAL A 71 6.70 -15.13 -23.19
N VAL A 72 5.51 -15.35 -23.73
CA VAL A 72 4.88 -16.68 -23.78
C VAL A 72 4.34 -16.93 -25.17
N SER A 73 4.76 -18.04 -25.78
CA SER A 73 4.14 -18.54 -27.01
C SER A 73 2.87 -19.32 -26.70
N HIS A 74 1.83 -19.18 -27.51
CA HIS A 74 0.64 -20.03 -27.42
C HIS A 74 0.91 -21.52 -27.73
N LYS A 75 2.11 -21.86 -28.24
CA LYS A 75 2.56 -23.24 -28.49
C LYS A 75 3.36 -23.83 -27.33
N ASP A 76 3.69 -23.02 -26.32
CA ASP A 76 4.49 -23.46 -25.19
C ASP A 76 3.58 -23.96 -24.05
N PRO A 77 3.66 -25.24 -23.67
CA PRO A 77 2.87 -25.77 -22.55
C PRO A 77 3.48 -25.42 -21.19
N LEU A 78 4.74 -24.96 -21.10
CA LEU A 78 5.41 -24.76 -19.82
C LEU A 78 4.76 -23.66 -18.96
N PRO A 79 4.34 -22.51 -19.50
CA PRO A 79 3.66 -21.47 -18.72
C PRO A 79 2.35 -21.93 -18.07
N SER A 80 1.66 -22.92 -18.66
CA SER A 80 0.41 -23.50 -18.15
C SER A 80 0.60 -24.81 -17.37
N LEU A 81 1.85 -25.28 -17.19
CA LEU A 81 2.18 -26.59 -16.60
C LEU A 81 1.49 -26.87 -15.26
N PHE A 82 1.37 -25.85 -14.40
CA PHE A 82 0.80 -25.99 -13.06
C PHE A 82 -0.69 -25.60 -12.97
N ILE A 83 -1.35 -25.41 -14.11
CA ILE A 83 -2.78 -25.11 -14.18
C ILE A 83 -3.52 -26.44 -14.32
N THR A 84 -4.27 -26.82 -13.28
CA THR A 84 -5.05 -28.07 -13.24
C THR A 84 -6.52 -27.77 -13.05
N ASN A 85 -7.40 -28.38 -13.86
CA ASN A 85 -8.86 -28.18 -13.78
C ASN A 85 -9.27 -26.69 -13.77
N GLN A 86 -8.62 -25.86 -14.59
CA GLN A 86 -8.87 -24.41 -14.66
C GLN A 86 -8.55 -23.65 -13.35
N THR A 87 -7.81 -24.27 -12.43
CA THR A 87 -7.35 -23.67 -11.19
C THR A 87 -5.84 -23.73 -11.11
N SER A 88 -5.25 -22.73 -10.46
CA SER A 88 -3.80 -22.67 -10.25
C SER A 88 -3.51 -22.19 -8.84
N SER A 89 -2.57 -22.87 -8.19
CA SER A 89 -1.97 -22.37 -6.93
C SER A 89 -1.01 -21.21 -7.20
N TYR A 90 -0.57 -21.05 -8.45
CA TYR A 90 0.33 -20.00 -8.89
C TYR A 90 -0.41 -18.89 -9.64
N MET A 91 0.01 -17.64 -9.44
CA MET A 91 -0.63 -16.48 -10.06
C MET A 91 0.37 -15.71 -10.94
N PRO A 92 -0.06 -15.24 -12.14
CA PRO A 92 0.78 -14.39 -12.96
C PRO A 92 0.99 -13.01 -12.30
N PHE A 93 2.18 -12.44 -12.47
CA PHE A 93 2.49 -11.05 -12.09
C PHE A 93 3.42 -10.41 -13.14
N GLY A 94 3.45 -9.08 -13.16
CA GLY A 94 4.12 -8.34 -14.22
C GLY A 94 3.30 -8.27 -15.51
N THR A 95 3.96 -7.90 -16.60
CA THR A 95 3.37 -7.83 -17.93
C THR A 95 3.59 -9.15 -18.65
N PHE A 96 2.54 -9.72 -19.24
CA PHE A 96 2.63 -10.90 -20.10
C PHE A 96 2.47 -10.49 -21.56
N LEU A 97 3.42 -10.91 -22.40
CA LEU A 97 3.37 -10.79 -23.85
C LEU A 97 3.08 -12.18 -24.42
N LEU A 98 1.84 -12.39 -24.84
CA LEU A 98 1.34 -13.65 -25.40
C LEU A 98 1.43 -13.60 -26.93
N ILE A 99 2.00 -14.63 -27.56
CA ILE A 99 2.36 -14.59 -28.99
C ILE A 99 1.85 -15.83 -29.73
N SER A 100 1.29 -15.59 -30.92
CA SER A 100 0.95 -16.59 -31.93
C SER A 100 1.56 -16.29 -33.29
N ASP A 101 1.29 -17.16 -34.26
CA ASP A 101 1.72 -16.92 -35.64
C ASP A 101 0.93 -15.73 -36.21
N ALA A 102 -0.38 -15.66 -35.92
CA ALA A 102 -1.27 -14.57 -36.31
C ALA A 102 -0.92 -13.21 -35.68
N GLY A 103 -0.48 -13.17 -34.42
CA GLY A 103 -0.28 -11.89 -33.73
C GLY A 103 0.29 -11.99 -32.32
N SER A 104 0.29 -10.86 -31.62
CA SER A 104 0.71 -10.79 -30.22
C SER A 104 -0.20 -9.85 -29.44
N THR A 105 -0.43 -10.17 -28.16
CA THR A 105 -1.18 -9.34 -27.22
C THR A 105 -0.40 -9.19 -25.92
N SER A 106 -0.59 -8.06 -25.23
CA SER A 106 -0.01 -7.82 -23.92
C SER A 106 -1.11 -7.57 -22.88
N SER A 107 -0.94 -8.14 -21.69
CA SER A 107 -1.82 -7.86 -20.55
C SER A 107 -1.01 -7.71 -19.27
N GLU A 108 -1.54 -6.91 -18.34
CA GLU A 108 -1.04 -6.76 -16.97
C GLU A 108 -2.06 -7.27 -15.93
N ASN A 109 -3.25 -7.69 -16.39
CA ASN A 109 -4.31 -8.15 -15.50
C ASN A 109 -4.08 -9.63 -15.16
N PRO A 110 -3.71 -9.96 -13.91
CA PRO A 110 -3.33 -11.31 -13.54
C PRO A 110 -4.47 -12.33 -13.73
N ASP A 111 -5.71 -11.93 -13.42
CA ASP A 111 -6.86 -12.82 -13.56
C ASP A 111 -7.16 -13.10 -15.05
N LEU A 112 -7.05 -12.08 -15.91
CA LEU A 112 -7.23 -12.25 -17.36
C LEU A 112 -6.10 -13.07 -17.98
N ILE A 113 -4.84 -12.84 -17.56
CA ILE A 113 -3.68 -13.61 -18.03
C ILE A 113 -3.86 -15.08 -17.69
N LEU A 114 -4.28 -15.41 -16.46
CA LEU A 114 -4.52 -16.79 -16.05
C LEU A 114 -5.61 -17.45 -16.91
N GLU A 115 -6.70 -16.73 -17.16
CA GLU A 115 -7.80 -17.17 -18.04
C GLU A 115 -7.31 -17.45 -19.48
N LEU A 116 -6.43 -16.59 -20.03
CA LEU A 116 -5.83 -16.78 -21.34
C LEU A 116 -4.88 -17.98 -21.38
N LEU A 117 -4.08 -18.20 -20.33
CA LEU A 117 -3.20 -19.36 -20.22
C LEU A 117 -3.98 -20.67 -20.12
N VAL A 118 -5.12 -20.68 -19.40
CA VAL A 118 -6.04 -21.83 -19.35
C VAL A 118 -6.59 -22.14 -20.75
N ALA A 119 -7.02 -21.10 -21.48
CA ALA A 119 -7.54 -21.24 -22.84
C ALA A 119 -6.48 -21.83 -23.80
N ILE A 120 -5.26 -21.29 -23.77
CA ILE A 120 -4.12 -21.78 -24.57
C ILE A 120 -3.79 -23.24 -24.23
N GLY A 121 -3.72 -23.58 -22.94
CA GLY A 121 -3.43 -24.96 -22.52
C GLY A 121 -4.52 -25.96 -22.91
N SER A 122 -5.78 -25.51 -23.03
CA SER A 122 -6.91 -26.38 -23.40
C SER A 122 -6.99 -26.67 -24.89
N THR A 123 -6.36 -25.84 -25.74
CA THR A 123 -6.30 -26.07 -27.20
C THR A 123 -5.10 -26.93 -27.61
N GLN A 124 -4.14 -27.14 -26.71
CA GLN A 124 -2.97 -28.00 -26.94
C GLN A 124 -3.30 -29.45 -26.57
N ASP A 125 -3.23 -30.35 -27.54
CA ASP A 125 -3.43 -31.78 -27.33
C ASP A 125 -2.12 -32.43 -26.82
N VAL A 126 -1.89 -32.33 -25.51
CA VAL A 126 -0.63 -32.73 -24.83
C VAL A 126 -0.32 -34.23 -24.99
N GLN A 127 -1.30 -35.05 -25.41
CA GLN A 127 -1.13 -36.50 -25.53
C GLN A 127 -0.39 -36.96 -26.80
N THR A 128 -0.23 -36.10 -27.82
CA THR A 128 0.20 -36.55 -29.16
C THR A 128 1.55 -36.01 -29.60
N GLN A 129 2.09 -34.98 -28.94
CA GLN A 129 3.40 -34.41 -29.23
C GLN A 129 4.13 -34.17 -27.90
N GLY A 130 5.21 -34.90 -27.65
CA GLY A 130 6.08 -34.64 -26.48
C GLY A 130 6.56 -33.17 -26.45
N PHE A 131 7.11 -32.71 -25.32
CA PHE A 131 7.58 -31.33 -25.12
C PHE A 131 8.40 -30.81 -26.32
N GLN A 132 7.73 -30.15 -27.27
CA GLN A 132 8.39 -29.57 -28.42
C GLN A 132 8.90 -28.21 -27.94
N SER A 133 10.22 -28.12 -27.72
CA SER A 133 10.86 -26.89 -27.26
C SER A 133 10.55 -25.76 -28.23
N VAL A 134 9.79 -24.76 -27.77
CA VAL A 134 9.49 -23.57 -28.57
C VAL A 134 10.77 -22.76 -28.77
N GLU A 135 11.09 -22.46 -30.03
CA GLU A 135 12.28 -21.68 -30.38
C GLU A 135 11.99 -20.17 -30.27
N TYR A 136 12.03 -19.65 -29.04
CA TYR A 136 11.76 -18.23 -28.75
C TYR A 136 12.66 -17.26 -29.53
N GLY A 137 13.85 -17.68 -29.98
CA GLY A 137 14.71 -16.86 -30.85
C GLY A 137 14.02 -16.44 -32.15
N LYS A 138 13.36 -17.39 -32.84
CA LYS A 138 12.60 -17.11 -34.07
C LYS A 138 11.39 -16.21 -33.81
N ILE A 139 10.76 -16.37 -32.64
CA ILE A 139 9.63 -15.53 -32.23
C ILE A 139 10.10 -14.08 -32.05
N VAL A 140 11.20 -13.86 -31.34
CA VAL A 140 11.77 -12.52 -31.15
C VAL A 140 12.20 -11.90 -32.49
N GLU A 141 12.82 -12.68 -33.38
CA GLU A 141 13.17 -12.21 -34.71
C GLU A 141 11.94 -11.83 -35.55
N SER A 142 10.88 -12.64 -35.49
CA SER A 142 9.60 -12.36 -36.16
C SER A 142 8.97 -11.07 -35.63
N LEU A 143 8.94 -10.87 -34.31
CA LEU A 143 8.44 -9.65 -33.70
C LEU A 143 9.25 -8.43 -34.15
N TYR A 144 10.58 -8.53 -34.16
CA TYR A 144 11.45 -7.46 -34.64
C TYR A 144 11.14 -7.08 -36.10
N ARG A 145 10.96 -8.09 -36.98
CA ARG A 145 10.57 -7.85 -38.37
C ARG A 145 9.18 -7.23 -38.50
N LYS A 146 8.18 -7.69 -37.74
CA LYS A 146 6.81 -7.14 -37.72
C LYS A 146 6.77 -5.68 -37.23
N VAL A 147 7.68 -5.26 -36.35
CA VAL A 147 7.78 -3.85 -35.91
C VAL A 147 8.36 -2.96 -37.02
N ILE A 148 9.28 -3.48 -37.82
CA ILE A 148 9.91 -2.75 -38.94
C ILE A 148 8.97 -2.68 -40.16
N HIS A 149 8.23 -3.75 -40.41
CA HIS A 149 7.24 -3.83 -41.48
C HIS A 149 5.86 -3.61 -40.89
N THR A 150 5.40 -2.35 -40.87
CA THR A 150 4.11 -1.90 -40.34
C THR A 150 2.92 -2.49 -41.14
N GLU A 151 2.71 -3.80 -41.10
CA GLU A 151 1.52 -4.46 -41.65
C GLU A 151 0.65 -4.96 -40.49
N LEU A 152 -0.24 -4.08 -40.03
CA LEU A 152 -1.45 -4.50 -39.35
C LEU A 152 -2.40 -5.05 -40.42
N SER A 153 -2.31 -6.34 -40.74
CA SER A 153 -3.36 -6.97 -41.54
C SER A 153 -4.62 -7.08 -40.68
N ALA A 154 -5.44 -6.04 -40.68
CA ALA A 154 -6.76 -6.07 -40.11
C ALA A 154 -7.57 -7.11 -40.89
N ARG A 155 -7.79 -8.29 -40.29
CA ARG A 155 -8.79 -9.23 -40.78
C ARG A 155 -10.14 -8.58 -40.48
N ASP A 156 -10.85 -8.18 -41.53
CA ASP A 156 -12.20 -7.62 -41.48
C ASP A 156 -13.17 -8.68 -40.92
N GLU A 157 -13.27 -8.75 -39.60
CA GLU A 157 -14.44 -9.30 -38.93
C GLU A 157 -15.27 -8.11 -38.43
N ASN A 158 -16.58 -8.15 -38.67
CA ASN A 158 -17.58 -7.18 -38.21
C ASN A 158 -17.63 -7.13 -36.66
N ILE A 159 -16.59 -6.60 -36.03
CA ILE A 159 -16.54 -6.37 -34.59
C ILE A 159 -17.36 -5.11 -34.33
N SER A 160 -18.58 -5.28 -33.81
CA SER A 160 -19.38 -4.16 -33.33
C SER A 160 -18.58 -3.36 -32.29
N LEU A 161 -18.23 -2.12 -32.62
CA LEU A 161 -17.48 -1.18 -31.77
C LEU A 161 -18.29 -0.59 -30.61
N SER A 162 -19.54 -1.03 -30.42
CA SER A 162 -20.43 -0.50 -29.38
C SER A 162 -19.88 -0.73 -27.95
N ASP A 163 -19.04 -1.75 -27.77
CA ASP A 163 -18.35 -2.06 -26.52
C ASP A 163 -16.84 -2.20 -26.77
N SER A 164 -16.11 -1.11 -26.53
CA SER A 164 -14.66 -1.01 -26.79
C SER A 164 -13.83 -2.05 -26.03
N LEU A 165 -14.22 -2.40 -24.80
CA LEU A 165 -13.51 -3.37 -23.98
C LEU A 165 -13.71 -4.78 -24.52
N LEU A 166 -14.95 -5.10 -24.87
CA LEU A 166 -15.31 -6.37 -25.50
C LEU A 166 -14.60 -6.54 -26.85
N ALA A 167 -14.57 -5.48 -27.66
CA ALA A 167 -13.85 -5.44 -28.93
C ALA A 167 -12.35 -5.69 -28.73
N SER A 168 -11.74 -5.05 -27.73
CA SER A 168 -10.34 -5.29 -27.37
C SER A 168 -10.09 -6.75 -27.02
N ILE A 169 -10.90 -7.37 -26.16
CA ILE A 169 -10.77 -8.78 -25.79
C ILE A 169 -10.89 -9.69 -27.02
N LYS A 170 -11.87 -9.44 -27.90
CA LYS A 170 -12.01 -10.19 -29.15
C LYS A 170 -10.75 -10.11 -30.04
N LEU A 171 -10.17 -8.91 -30.17
CA LEU A 171 -8.92 -8.72 -30.91
C LEU A 171 -7.75 -9.49 -30.27
N GLN A 172 -7.66 -9.54 -28.94
CA GLN A 172 -6.64 -10.34 -28.25
C GLN A 172 -6.82 -11.84 -28.51
N LEU A 173 -8.05 -12.34 -28.49
CA LEU A 173 -8.35 -13.75 -28.79
C LEU A 173 -8.04 -14.10 -30.25
N LEU A 174 -8.37 -13.22 -31.20
CA LEU A 174 -7.99 -13.38 -32.62
C LEU A 174 -6.47 -13.41 -32.78
N ALA A 175 -5.76 -12.49 -32.13
CA ALA A 175 -4.30 -12.44 -32.15
C ALA A 175 -3.64 -13.67 -31.49
N LEU A 176 -4.38 -14.47 -30.73
CA LEU A 176 -3.92 -15.73 -30.13
C LEU A 176 -4.49 -16.98 -30.81
N GLU A 177 -5.18 -16.81 -31.94
CA GLU A 177 -5.83 -17.90 -32.68
C GLU A 177 -6.89 -18.66 -31.86
N LEU A 178 -7.43 -18.00 -30.83
CA LEU A 178 -8.48 -18.51 -29.94
C LEU A 178 -9.89 -18.19 -30.47
N THR A 179 -10.07 -18.22 -31.80
CA THR A 179 -11.33 -17.92 -32.47
C THR A 179 -12.54 -18.70 -31.94
N PRO A 180 -12.44 -19.99 -31.56
CA PRO A 180 -13.57 -20.74 -30.98
C PRO A 180 -14.15 -20.08 -29.72
N LEU A 181 -13.33 -19.34 -28.96
CA LEU A 181 -13.78 -18.66 -27.74
C LEU A 181 -14.57 -17.38 -28.01
N ILE A 182 -14.41 -16.79 -29.20
CA ILE A 182 -15.13 -15.57 -29.61
C ILE A 182 -16.63 -15.84 -29.75
N GLN A 183 -16.99 -17.06 -30.13
CA GLN A 183 -18.39 -17.49 -30.24
C GLN A 183 -19.01 -17.84 -28.87
N ASN A 184 -18.20 -17.98 -27.82
CA ASN A 184 -18.67 -18.29 -26.49
C ASN A 184 -18.93 -17.01 -25.67
N ASN A 185 -20.18 -16.54 -25.71
CA ASN A 185 -20.62 -15.35 -24.98
C ASN A 185 -20.36 -15.41 -23.47
N SER A 186 -20.36 -16.61 -22.85
CA SER A 186 -20.14 -16.76 -21.41
C SER A 186 -18.69 -16.46 -21.01
N ILE A 187 -17.72 -16.96 -21.78
CA ILE A 187 -16.28 -16.72 -21.57
C ILE A 187 -15.95 -15.26 -21.82
N LEU A 188 -16.49 -14.70 -22.91
CA LEU A 188 -16.26 -13.30 -23.25
C LEU A 188 -16.81 -12.35 -22.18
N THR A 189 -17.99 -12.65 -21.62
CA THR A 189 -18.56 -11.89 -20.50
C THR A 189 -17.70 -12.03 -19.23
N ARG A 190 -17.14 -13.22 -18.97
CA ARG A 190 -16.23 -13.46 -17.85
C ARG A 190 -14.95 -12.64 -17.99
N MET A 191 -14.26 -12.72 -19.12
CA MET A 191 -13.04 -11.94 -19.41
C MET A 191 -13.29 -10.43 -19.28
N LYS A 192 -14.41 -9.94 -19.80
CA LYS A 192 -14.79 -8.53 -19.65
C LYS A 192 -14.92 -8.12 -18.18
N LYS A 193 -15.62 -8.91 -17.37
CA LYS A 193 -15.76 -8.64 -15.92
C LYS A 193 -14.41 -8.61 -15.19
N LEU A 194 -13.48 -9.49 -15.55
CA LEU A 194 -12.14 -9.49 -14.98
C LEU A 194 -11.39 -8.20 -15.32
N GLU A 195 -11.49 -7.74 -16.57
CA GLU A 195 -10.83 -6.51 -17.02
C GLU A 195 -11.48 -5.25 -16.44
N ASP A 196 -12.81 -5.18 -16.39
CA ASP A 196 -13.56 -4.09 -15.73
C ASP A 196 -13.18 -3.96 -14.25
N LYS A 197 -13.08 -5.10 -13.54
CA LYS A 197 -12.64 -5.14 -12.15
C LYS A 197 -11.21 -4.62 -12.02
N PHE A 198 -10.30 -5.04 -12.88
CA PHE A 198 -8.91 -4.60 -12.87
C PHE A 198 -8.76 -3.10 -13.13
N ILE A 199 -9.44 -2.56 -14.16
CA ILE A 199 -9.47 -1.14 -14.48
C ILE A 199 -10.07 -0.34 -13.31
N THR A 200 -11.15 -0.83 -12.70
CA THR A 200 -11.79 -0.18 -11.56
C THR A 200 -10.87 -0.13 -10.35
N LEU A 201 -10.19 -1.23 -10.03
CA LEU A 201 -9.18 -1.29 -8.97
C LEU A 201 -8.03 -0.30 -9.22
N ARG A 202 -7.53 -0.19 -10.45
CA ARG A 202 -6.50 0.80 -10.80
C ARG A 202 -6.99 2.24 -10.70
N LYS A 203 -8.22 2.54 -11.14
CA LYS A 203 -8.80 3.89 -11.03
C LYS A 203 -9.10 4.30 -9.59
N THR A 204 -9.55 3.35 -8.77
CA THR A 204 -9.85 3.56 -7.34
C THR A 204 -8.63 3.38 -6.42
N SER A 205 -7.49 2.99 -7.00
CA SER A 205 -6.23 2.83 -6.28
C SER A 205 -5.93 4.09 -5.48
N PHE A 206 -5.45 3.87 -4.27
CA PHE A 206 -5.17 4.96 -3.39
C PHE A 206 -3.98 5.75 -3.90
N ASP A 207 -4.24 6.99 -4.26
CA ASP A 207 -3.19 7.97 -4.54
C ASP A 207 -3.06 8.91 -3.34
N PRO A 208 -2.00 8.78 -2.54
CA PRO A 208 -1.74 9.68 -1.42
C PRO A 208 -1.70 11.15 -1.81
N SER A 209 -1.30 11.46 -3.06
CA SER A 209 -1.12 12.83 -3.54
C SER A 209 -2.44 13.53 -3.86
N LYS A 210 -3.42 12.82 -4.42
CA LYS A 210 -4.72 13.40 -4.83
C LYS A 210 -5.52 14.00 -3.67
N LYS A 211 -5.43 13.39 -2.48
CA LYS A 211 -6.14 13.86 -1.28
C LYS A 211 -5.29 14.72 -0.36
N LEU A 212 -4.02 14.96 -0.70
CA LEU A 212 -3.07 15.66 0.17
C LEU A 212 -3.50 17.10 0.47
N ASN A 213 -4.01 17.82 -0.53
CA ASN A 213 -4.43 19.21 -0.34
C ASN A 213 -5.63 19.33 0.61
N GLY A 214 -6.58 18.40 0.54
CA GLY A 214 -7.71 18.34 1.49
C GLY A 214 -7.23 18.10 2.91
N LEU A 215 -6.28 17.19 3.11
CA LEU A 215 -5.74 16.88 4.43
C LEU A 215 -4.91 18.01 5.01
N LYS A 216 -4.16 18.73 4.17
CA LYS A 216 -3.44 19.93 4.60
C LYS A 216 -4.41 21.00 5.09
N LYS A 217 -5.56 21.15 4.42
CA LYS A 217 -6.64 22.04 4.90
C LYS A 217 -7.19 21.56 6.24
N ASP A 218 -7.58 20.29 6.35
CA ASP A 218 -8.10 19.72 7.60
C ASP A 218 -7.08 19.85 8.75
N MET A 219 -5.79 19.64 8.50
CA MET A 219 -4.73 19.82 9.49
C MET A 219 -4.56 21.28 9.91
N ALA A 220 -4.55 22.21 8.95
CA ALA A 220 -4.46 23.65 9.24
C ALA A 220 -5.67 24.14 10.06
N GLN A 221 -6.86 23.59 9.82
CA GLN A 221 -8.04 23.90 10.65
C GLN A 221 -7.87 23.40 12.08
N LEU A 222 -7.29 22.21 12.30
CA LEU A 222 -6.96 21.74 13.65
C LEU A 222 -5.89 22.59 14.33
N GLU A 223 -4.86 23.01 13.60
CA GLU A 223 -3.83 23.92 14.11
C GLU A 223 -4.43 25.27 14.52
N TRP A 224 -5.36 25.80 13.72
CA TRP A 224 -6.07 27.04 14.05
C TRP A 224 -6.97 26.86 15.27
N TYR A 225 -7.78 25.81 15.31
CA TYR A 225 -8.60 25.46 16.47
C TYR A 225 -7.77 25.35 17.76
N LYS A 226 -6.60 24.70 17.67
CA LYS A 226 -5.65 24.59 18.78
C LYS A 226 -5.16 25.96 19.24
N LYS A 227 -4.83 26.86 18.31
CA LYS A 227 -4.40 28.22 18.63
C LYS A 227 -5.50 29.03 19.33
N GLU A 228 -6.74 29.00 18.83
CA GLU A 228 -7.82 29.80 19.43
C GLU A 228 -8.18 29.30 20.84
N THR A 229 -8.30 27.99 21.03
CA THR A 229 -8.59 27.41 22.35
C THR A 229 -7.46 27.63 23.36
N LYS A 230 -6.20 27.75 22.90
CA LYS A 230 -5.08 28.21 23.73
C LYS A 230 -5.27 29.66 24.17
N ASN A 231 -5.70 30.56 23.26
CA ASN A 231 -5.94 31.97 23.58
C ASN A 231 -7.07 32.16 24.62
N GLU A 232 -8.05 31.25 24.64
CA GLU A 232 -9.13 31.22 25.64
C GLU A 232 -8.70 30.68 27.02
N GLY A 233 -7.47 30.18 27.13
CA GLY A 233 -6.92 29.59 28.34
C GLY A 233 -7.48 28.21 28.67
N VAL A 234 -8.10 27.53 27.71
CA VAL A 234 -8.70 26.18 27.86
C VAL A 234 -7.79 25.11 27.32
N GLY A 235 -7.26 25.32 26.11
CA GLY A 235 -6.56 24.29 25.36
C GLY A 235 -7.52 23.39 24.58
N TYR A 236 -7.00 22.82 23.49
CA TYR A 236 -7.84 22.16 22.50
C TYR A 236 -8.37 20.80 22.96
N TYR A 237 -7.64 20.11 23.85
CA TYR A 237 -8.08 18.85 24.44
C TYR A 237 -9.36 19.05 25.27
N ASP A 238 -9.29 19.95 26.27
CA ASP A 238 -10.39 20.24 27.18
C ASP A 238 -11.58 20.89 26.49
N SER A 239 -11.33 21.81 25.55
CA SER A 239 -12.39 22.43 24.75
C SER A 239 -13.19 21.36 23.98
N PHE A 240 -12.50 20.46 23.29
CA PHE A 240 -13.13 19.38 22.54
C PHE A 240 -13.82 18.33 23.43
N ARG A 241 -13.21 18.01 24.59
CA ARG A 241 -13.80 17.08 25.57
C ARG A 241 -15.13 17.60 26.10
N ASN A 242 -15.19 18.88 26.39
CA ASN A 242 -16.37 19.52 26.96
C ASN A 242 -17.39 19.95 25.90
N MET A 243 -16.99 20.03 24.62
CA MET A 243 -17.75 20.60 23.51
C MET A 243 -18.21 22.04 23.83
N CYS A 244 -17.24 22.88 24.17
CA CYS A 244 -17.46 24.28 24.57
C CYS A 244 -17.89 25.20 23.43
N SER A 245 -17.71 24.81 22.16
CA SER A 245 -17.93 25.65 20.99
C SER A 245 -18.61 24.91 19.84
N GLN A 246 -19.31 25.66 19.00
CA GLN A 246 -19.87 25.15 17.73
C GLN A 246 -18.76 24.63 16.81
N TRP A 247 -17.55 25.19 16.88
CA TRP A 247 -16.37 24.73 16.13
C TRP A 247 -15.95 23.30 16.47
N ASP A 248 -16.30 22.79 17.65
CA ASP A 248 -15.98 21.41 18.04
C ASP A 248 -16.68 20.39 17.14
N LEU A 249 -17.85 20.74 16.58
CA LEU A 249 -18.56 19.91 15.62
C LEU A 249 -17.82 19.83 14.27
N ASP A 250 -17.19 20.92 13.83
CA ASP A 250 -16.38 20.95 12.61
C ASP A 250 -15.09 20.13 12.79
N VAL A 251 -14.48 20.20 13.97
CA VAL A 251 -13.30 19.39 14.36
C VAL A 251 -13.59 17.89 14.25
N ILE A 252 -14.82 17.44 14.58
CA ILE A 252 -15.23 16.04 14.37
C ILE A 252 -15.10 15.64 12.89
N GLY A 253 -15.50 16.54 11.98
CA GLY A 253 -15.41 16.35 10.53
C GLY A 253 -13.97 16.22 10.05
N PHE A 254 -13.12 17.19 10.40
CA PHE A 254 -11.69 17.20 10.04
C PHE A 254 -10.98 15.94 10.57
N ARG A 255 -11.22 15.59 11.83
CA ARG A 255 -10.69 14.37 12.46
C ARG A 255 -11.10 13.10 11.72
N LYS A 256 -12.37 12.96 11.34
CA LYS A 256 -12.87 11.78 10.60
C LYS A 256 -12.18 11.66 9.24
N ASN A 257 -11.99 12.78 8.53
CA ASN A 257 -11.32 12.79 7.24
C ASN A 257 -9.85 12.39 7.34
N LEU A 258 -9.12 12.99 8.27
CA LEU A 258 -7.71 12.64 8.55
C LEU A 258 -7.58 11.17 8.95
N THR A 259 -8.44 10.69 9.84
CA THR A 259 -8.42 9.29 10.30
C THR A 259 -8.70 8.30 9.17
N ARG A 260 -9.68 8.58 8.31
CA ARG A 260 -9.98 7.73 7.14
C ARG A 260 -8.78 7.64 6.21
N TYR A 261 -8.11 8.77 5.95
CA TYR A 261 -6.94 8.79 5.09
C TYR A 261 -5.77 8.01 5.70
N TRP A 262 -5.42 8.28 6.96
CA TRP A 262 -4.27 7.63 7.58
C TRP A 262 -4.46 6.14 7.83
N LYS A 263 -5.69 5.67 8.05
CA LYS A 263 -5.99 4.24 8.03
C LYS A 263 -5.68 3.62 6.67
N LYS A 264 -6.18 4.22 5.59
CA LYS A 264 -5.90 3.74 4.23
C LYS A 264 -4.42 3.83 3.88
N MET A 265 -3.72 4.88 4.30
CA MET A 265 -2.26 5.00 4.15
C MET A 265 -1.52 3.84 4.81
N VAL A 266 -1.94 3.45 6.01
CA VAL A 266 -1.30 2.37 6.75
C VAL A 266 -1.55 1.02 6.09
N GLU A 267 -2.82 0.75 5.72
CA GLU A 267 -3.21 -0.46 4.98
C GLU A 267 -2.41 -0.61 3.67
N GLU A 268 -2.29 0.46 2.88
CA GLU A 268 -1.56 0.45 1.61
C GLU A 268 -0.05 0.26 1.80
N ALA A 269 0.51 0.74 2.91
CA ALA A 269 1.91 0.49 3.24
C ALA A 269 2.16 -0.97 3.67
N ASP A 270 1.20 -1.60 4.35
CA ASP A 270 1.26 -3.00 4.78
C ASP A 270 1.13 -3.98 3.61
N MET A 271 0.36 -3.62 2.58
CA MET A 271 0.16 -4.45 1.38
C MET A 271 1.35 -4.43 0.43
N LYS A 272 2.26 -3.46 0.58
CA LYS A 272 3.46 -3.33 -0.26
C LYS A 272 4.59 -4.25 0.23
N PRO A 273 5.52 -4.63 -0.67
CA PRO A 273 6.74 -5.32 -0.26
C PRO A 273 7.48 -4.51 0.81
N GLN A 274 8.04 -5.16 1.83
CA GLN A 274 8.55 -4.51 3.04
C GLN A 274 9.51 -3.34 2.77
N LYS A 275 10.35 -3.44 1.72
CA LYS A 275 11.34 -2.40 1.34
C LYS A 275 10.73 -1.23 0.58
N ASP A 276 9.83 -1.47 -0.38
CA ASP A 276 9.10 -0.40 -1.08
C ASP A 276 8.10 0.27 -0.11
N GLY A 277 7.46 -0.54 0.73
CA GLY A 277 6.68 -0.11 1.89
C GLY A 277 7.52 0.71 2.88
N ALA A 278 8.77 0.34 3.18
CA ALA A 278 9.66 1.13 4.03
C ALA A 278 9.94 2.52 3.45
N GLN A 279 10.26 2.62 2.16
CA GLN A 279 10.45 3.93 1.53
C GLN A 279 9.17 4.77 1.54
N PHE A 280 8.03 4.14 1.30
CA PHE A 280 6.73 4.77 1.45
C PHE A 280 6.52 5.29 2.87
N ARG A 281 6.81 4.46 3.90
CA ARG A 281 6.76 4.86 5.31
C ARG A 281 7.68 6.04 5.60
N THR A 282 8.94 6.01 5.16
CA THR A 282 9.92 7.10 5.35
C THR A 282 9.43 8.41 4.76
N ARG A 283 8.88 8.39 3.53
CA ARG A 283 8.36 9.59 2.87
C ARG A 283 7.25 10.28 3.66
N TRP A 284 6.42 9.49 4.36
CA TRP A 284 5.24 9.98 5.07
C TRP A 284 5.39 9.97 6.60
N LEU A 285 6.58 9.62 7.10
CA LEU A 285 6.85 9.38 8.51
C LEU A 285 6.51 10.60 9.38
N TYR A 286 7.03 11.76 9.00
CA TYR A 286 6.82 13.01 9.72
C TYR A 286 5.36 13.47 9.66
N ALA A 287 4.72 13.38 8.49
CA ALA A 287 3.32 13.75 8.34
C ALA A 287 2.40 12.83 9.16
N GLY A 288 2.70 11.53 9.21
CA GLY A 288 1.94 10.56 10.00
C GLY A 288 2.14 10.76 11.49
N THR A 289 3.35 11.12 11.91
CA THR A 289 3.67 11.47 13.29
C THR A 289 2.96 12.75 13.72
N ASN A 290 2.98 13.79 12.88
CA ASN A 290 2.27 15.04 13.15
C ASN A 290 0.76 14.82 13.25
N TYR A 291 0.18 14.02 12.34
CA TYR A 291 -1.22 13.61 12.42
C TYR A 291 -1.53 12.89 13.74
N ARG A 292 -0.72 11.89 14.12
CA ARG A 292 -0.91 11.14 15.36
C ARG A 292 -0.92 12.08 16.56
N ARG A 293 0.08 12.96 16.67
CA ARG A 293 0.22 13.90 17.79
C ARG A 293 -0.89 14.96 17.84
N MET A 294 -1.37 15.43 16.69
CA MET A 294 -2.46 16.41 16.64
C MET A 294 -3.82 15.78 16.95
N VAL A 295 -4.10 14.60 16.38
CA VAL A 295 -5.45 14.03 16.34
C VAL A 295 -5.73 13.06 17.48
N GLU A 296 -4.76 12.24 17.89
CA GLU A 296 -5.00 11.22 18.93
C GLU A 296 -5.53 11.80 20.25
N PRO A 297 -5.08 12.99 20.74
CA PRO A 297 -5.68 13.63 21.91
C PRO A 297 -7.19 13.87 21.79
N SER A 298 -7.68 14.29 20.62
CA SER A 298 -9.13 14.46 20.40
C SER A 298 -9.90 13.13 20.36
N ILE A 299 -9.23 12.01 20.04
CA ILE A 299 -9.84 10.67 20.11
C ILE A 299 -9.95 10.25 21.57
N ILE A 300 -8.89 10.47 22.35
CA ILE A 300 -8.82 10.23 23.79
C ILE A 300 -9.91 11.04 24.51
N ALA A 301 -10.00 12.34 24.25
CA ALA A 301 -11.01 13.23 24.83
C ALA A 301 -12.43 12.68 24.65
N GLN A 302 -12.78 12.24 23.44
CA GLN A 302 -14.10 11.66 23.19
C GLN A 302 -14.31 10.31 23.90
N TYR A 303 -13.25 9.49 24.02
CA TYR A 303 -13.33 8.19 24.68
C TYR A 303 -13.61 8.33 26.18
N TYR A 304 -12.87 9.19 26.87
CA TYR A 304 -13.06 9.43 28.31
C TYR A 304 -14.30 10.25 28.63
N ARG A 305 -14.73 11.17 27.74
CA ARG A 305 -16.05 11.82 27.85
C ARG A 305 -17.19 10.80 27.91
N ASN A 306 -17.05 9.68 27.20
CA ASN A 306 -18.00 8.57 27.20
C ASN A 306 -17.73 7.56 28.32
N LYS A 307 -16.99 7.95 29.37
CA LYS A 307 -16.63 7.12 30.53
C LYS A 307 -15.83 5.85 30.17
N GLY A 308 -15.00 5.93 29.12
CA GLY A 308 -14.01 4.89 28.82
C GLY A 308 -12.92 4.79 29.89
N GLN A 309 -12.18 3.68 29.90
CA GLN A 309 -11.04 3.42 30.78
C GLN A 309 -9.96 2.63 30.05
N ASP A 310 -8.71 2.89 30.37
CA ASP A 310 -7.51 2.27 29.80
C ASP A 310 -7.51 2.33 28.25
N TYR A 311 -7.51 3.55 27.72
CA TYR A 311 -7.53 3.80 26.28
C TYR A 311 -6.38 3.09 25.53
N VAL A 312 -5.17 3.10 26.11
CA VAL A 312 -3.94 2.64 25.46
C VAL A 312 -4.02 1.15 25.12
N ASN A 313 -4.57 0.34 26.03
CA ASN A 313 -4.71 -1.09 25.82
C ASN A 313 -6.03 -1.44 25.13
N ASN A 314 -7.15 -0.84 25.53
CA ASN A 314 -8.48 -1.31 25.14
C ASN A 314 -9.00 -0.72 23.83
N LYS A 315 -8.63 0.52 23.48
CA LYS A 315 -9.29 1.23 22.38
C LYS A 315 -8.36 1.82 21.33
N ARG A 316 -7.09 2.00 21.65
CA ARG A 316 -6.11 2.61 20.75
C ARG A 316 -6.03 1.84 19.42
N SER A 317 -6.38 2.53 18.33
CA SER A 317 -6.49 1.93 17.00
C SER A 317 -5.15 1.44 16.45
N ALA A 318 -5.18 0.32 15.73
CA ALA A 318 -3.98 -0.31 15.15
C ALA A 318 -3.16 0.62 14.25
N HIS A 319 -3.79 1.53 13.49
CA HIS A 319 -3.06 2.44 12.60
C HIS A 319 -2.20 3.45 13.37
N LEU A 320 -2.65 3.93 14.53
CA LEU A 320 -1.86 4.84 15.39
C LEU A 320 -0.66 4.10 16.02
N LYS A 321 -0.87 2.86 16.49
CA LYS A 321 0.20 2.00 16.99
C LYS A 321 1.27 1.73 15.92
N LYS A 322 0.84 1.44 14.68
CA LYS A 322 1.75 1.26 13.54
C LYS A 322 2.53 2.53 13.20
N LEU A 323 1.86 3.68 13.14
CA LEU A 323 2.52 4.97 12.87
C LEU A 323 3.57 5.31 13.93
N GLN A 324 3.28 5.06 15.21
CA GLN A 324 4.27 5.20 16.28
C GLN A 324 5.44 4.24 16.09
N GLY A 325 5.17 2.94 15.89
CA GLY A 325 6.21 1.94 15.70
C GLY A 325 7.14 2.23 14.51
N TRP A 326 6.62 2.80 13.42
CA TRP A 326 7.44 3.22 12.28
C TRP A 326 8.35 4.41 12.61
N PHE A 327 7.85 5.37 13.38
CA PHE A 327 8.64 6.52 13.83
C PHE A 327 9.77 6.07 14.76
N ASP A 328 9.45 5.19 15.70
CA ASP A 328 10.43 4.66 16.66
C ASP A 328 11.48 3.78 15.94
N GLU A 329 11.06 2.97 14.96
CA GLU A 329 11.97 2.18 14.10
C GLU A 329 12.97 3.05 13.35
N ALA A 330 12.52 4.17 12.80
CA ALA A 330 13.38 5.09 12.06
C ALA A 330 14.36 5.83 12.97
N ASN A 331 13.98 6.11 14.22
CA ASN A 331 14.79 6.90 15.16
C ASN A 331 15.68 6.05 16.09
N ARG A 332 15.57 4.71 16.05
CA ARG A 332 16.44 3.80 16.83
C ARG A 332 17.94 3.95 16.57
N GLY A 333 18.36 4.65 15.49
CA GLY A 333 19.77 4.92 15.15
C GLY A 333 20.24 6.37 15.35
N THR A 334 19.38 7.29 15.78
CA THR A 334 19.66 8.74 15.92
C THR A 334 19.60 9.22 17.37
N ILE A 335 19.88 8.31 18.31
CA ILE A 335 19.80 8.57 19.77
C ILE A 335 20.77 9.69 20.22
N GLU A 336 21.80 10.02 19.44
CA GLU A 336 22.82 11.00 19.86
C GLU A 336 22.58 12.47 19.45
N SER A 337 21.51 12.83 18.71
CA SER A 337 21.45 14.19 18.11
C SER A 337 20.22 15.06 18.37
N PHE A 338 19.29 14.69 19.27
CA PHE A 338 18.15 15.57 19.60
C PHE A 338 18.38 16.49 20.81
N ASP A 339 19.55 16.43 21.45
CA ASP A 339 19.82 17.18 22.70
C ASP A 339 19.97 18.70 22.55
N ASN A 340 20.14 19.23 21.33
CA ASN A 340 20.44 20.67 21.16
C ASN A 340 19.34 21.51 20.51
N THR A 341 18.31 20.90 19.90
CA THR A 341 17.19 21.64 19.26
C THR A 341 15.92 21.74 20.11
N SER A 342 15.77 20.93 21.17
CA SER A 342 14.55 20.88 22.01
C SER A 342 14.33 22.11 22.90
N LYS A 343 15.38 22.91 23.17
CA LYS A 343 15.28 24.09 24.04
C LYS A 343 14.67 25.32 23.36
N HIS A 344 14.72 25.40 22.02
CA HIS A 344 14.33 26.59 21.26
C HIS A 344 13.05 26.35 20.45
N ASN A 345 11.91 26.10 21.13
CA ASN A 345 10.51 26.27 20.63
C ASN A 345 9.47 25.39 21.35
N VAL A 346 9.62 25.13 22.66
CA VAL A 346 8.65 24.35 23.45
C VAL A 346 7.22 24.90 23.32
N GLU A 347 7.07 26.19 23.07
CA GLU A 347 5.77 26.83 22.88
C GLU A 347 4.99 26.33 21.64
N SER A 348 5.68 25.87 20.58
CA SER A 348 5.05 25.41 19.34
C SER A 348 5.03 23.89 19.18
N ILE A 349 5.52 23.11 20.15
CA ILE A 349 5.54 21.65 20.01
C ILE A 349 4.16 21.04 20.25
N LEU A 350 3.88 19.96 19.51
CA LEU A 350 2.91 18.97 19.92
C LEU A 350 3.59 17.99 20.87
N THR A 351 2.91 17.61 21.95
CA THR A 351 3.40 16.63 22.91
C THR A 351 3.89 15.37 22.18
N LEU A 352 5.11 14.93 22.49
CA LEU A 352 5.76 13.86 21.74
C LEU A 352 5.01 12.53 21.88
N ASP A 353 4.58 12.26 23.11
CA ASP A 353 3.66 11.19 23.44
C ASP A 353 2.21 11.63 23.14
N SER A 354 1.64 11.04 22.10
CA SER A 354 0.26 11.33 21.70
C SER A 354 -0.78 10.69 22.63
N CYS A 355 -0.36 9.82 23.56
CA CYS A 355 -1.19 9.22 24.59
C CYS A 355 -1.13 9.96 25.94
N PHE A 356 -0.39 11.07 26.05
CA PHE A 356 -0.26 11.86 27.29
C PHE A 356 -1.60 12.06 28.02
N TRP A 357 -2.64 12.51 27.30
CA TRP A 357 -3.95 12.76 27.89
C TRP A 357 -4.69 11.51 28.38
N ALA A 358 -4.38 10.33 27.84
CA ALA A 358 -4.92 9.09 28.39
C ALA A 358 -4.31 8.82 29.77
N HIS A 359 -3.01 9.07 29.95
CA HIS A 359 -2.36 8.96 31.25
C HIS A 359 -2.93 9.96 32.27
N VAL A 360 -3.22 11.19 31.84
CA VAL A 360 -3.90 12.20 32.68
C VAL A 360 -5.27 11.70 33.15
N GLU A 361 -6.10 11.17 32.25
CA GLU A 361 -7.45 10.69 32.63
C GLU A 361 -7.40 9.48 33.56
N GLU A 362 -6.48 8.54 33.37
CA GLU A 362 -6.26 7.44 34.31
C GLU A 362 -5.80 7.93 35.69
N ALA A 363 -4.93 8.94 35.74
CA ALA A 363 -4.52 9.57 36.99
C ALA A 363 -5.69 10.31 37.67
N LEU A 364 -6.58 10.96 36.90
CA LEU A 364 -7.79 11.59 37.43
C LEU A 364 -8.78 10.55 37.99
N ILE A 365 -8.87 9.38 37.38
CA ILE A 365 -9.67 8.25 37.88
C ILE A 365 -9.05 7.72 39.18
N ALA A 366 -7.73 7.45 39.20
CA ALA A 366 -7.02 7.00 40.39
C ALA A 366 -7.12 8.02 41.55
N CYS A 367 -7.10 9.33 41.26
CA CYS A 367 -7.35 10.37 42.26
C CYS A 367 -8.74 10.26 42.91
N LYS A 368 -9.77 9.89 42.14
CA LYS A 368 -11.13 9.71 42.67
C LYS A 368 -11.22 8.43 43.50
N GLU A 369 -10.64 7.34 43.00
CA GLU A 369 -10.56 6.06 43.71
C GLU A 369 -9.83 6.21 45.06
N LEU A 370 -8.70 6.93 45.09
CA LEU A 370 -7.96 7.18 46.32
C LEU A 370 -8.77 7.99 47.34
N LYS A 371 -9.54 8.99 46.88
CA LYS A 371 -10.41 9.80 47.75
C LYS A 371 -11.59 9.02 48.32
N GLU A 372 -12.08 8.01 47.61
CA GLU A 372 -13.27 7.24 48.01
C GLU A 372 -12.92 5.95 48.77
N LEU A 373 -11.80 5.30 48.43
CA LEU A 373 -11.48 3.93 48.87
C LEU A 373 -10.08 3.79 49.53
N GLU A 374 -9.24 4.83 49.53
CA GLU A 374 -7.88 4.84 50.11
C GLU A 374 -7.01 3.62 49.70
N THR A 375 -7.03 3.24 48.42
CA THR A 375 -6.31 2.05 47.93
C THR A 375 -4.82 2.33 47.66
N GLU A 376 -3.95 1.41 48.11
CA GLU A 376 -2.50 1.47 47.86
C GLU A 376 -2.16 1.40 46.36
N GLU A 377 -2.96 0.66 45.59
CA GLU A 377 -2.85 0.55 44.13
C GLU A 377 -3.08 1.89 43.42
N ALA A 378 -4.07 2.67 43.86
CA ALA A 378 -4.33 3.99 43.29
C ALA A 378 -3.18 4.96 43.61
N ASN A 379 -2.62 4.89 44.82
CA ASN A 379 -1.47 5.69 45.20
C ASN A 379 -0.23 5.37 44.35
N ASN A 380 0.06 4.09 44.11
CA ASN A 380 1.18 3.68 43.26
C ASN A 380 1.05 4.19 41.83
N LYS A 381 -0.15 4.12 41.22
CA LYS A 381 -0.42 4.68 39.89
C LYS A 381 -0.16 6.19 39.81
N LEU A 382 -0.52 6.93 40.87
CA LEU A 382 -0.29 8.38 40.92
C LEU A 382 1.19 8.73 41.02
N VAL A 383 1.96 7.99 41.82
CA VAL A 383 3.42 8.16 41.92
C VAL A 383 4.11 7.86 40.59
N GLU A 384 3.69 6.81 39.88
CA GLU A 384 4.19 6.50 38.54
C GLU A 384 3.86 7.60 37.54
N PHE A 385 2.64 8.13 37.59
CA PHE A 385 2.21 9.24 36.73
C PHE A 385 3.00 10.52 37.01
N GLU A 386 3.22 10.87 38.28
CA GLU A 386 4.04 12.03 38.66
C GLU A 386 5.47 11.91 38.10
N LYS A 387 6.09 10.75 38.26
CA LYS A 387 7.42 10.48 37.70
C LYS A 387 7.44 10.64 36.17
N TYR A 388 6.45 10.07 35.48
CA TYR A 388 6.31 10.19 34.03
C TYR A 388 6.19 11.65 33.57
N VAL A 389 5.35 12.45 34.24
CA VAL A 389 5.17 13.88 33.92
C VAL A 389 6.47 14.65 34.16
N TYR A 390 7.15 14.39 35.28
CA TYR A 390 8.42 15.04 35.63
C TYR A 390 9.52 14.74 34.60
N GLU A 391 9.67 13.49 34.19
CA GLU A 391 10.63 13.09 33.15
C GLU A 391 10.31 13.74 31.80
N SER A 392 9.04 13.75 31.40
CA SER A 392 8.58 14.38 30.16
C SER A 392 8.85 15.90 30.13
N LEU A 393 8.71 16.56 31.27
CA LEU A 393 9.03 17.98 31.43
C LEU A 393 10.53 18.25 31.34
N LYS A 394 11.34 17.44 32.01
CA LYS A 394 12.81 17.54 31.98
C LYS A 394 13.37 17.41 30.56
N ASN A 395 12.74 16.57 29.75
CA ASN A 395 13.12 16.32 28.36
C ASN A 395 12.48 17.28 27.35
N TYR A 396 11.66 18.25 27.79
CA TYR A 396 10.93 19.19 26.93
C TYR A 396 10.00 18.51 25.91
N GLU A 397 9.34 17.43 26.32
CA GLU A 397 8.54 16.57 25.43
C GLU A 397 7.05 16.92 25.42
N VAL A 398 6.61 17.78 26.33
CA VAL A 398 5.20 18.15 26.53
C VAL A 398 4.93 19.59 26.11
N SER A 399 3.79 19.80 25.45
CA SER A 399 3.35 21.12 25.03
C SER A 399 2.99 22.01 26.22
N ALA A 400 3.24 23.31 26.11
CA ALA A 400 2.88 24.29 27.16
C ALA A 400 1.36 24.38 27.45
N GLU A 401 0.51 23.80 26.60
CA GLU A 401 -0.95 23.79 26.79
C GLU A 401 -1.41 23.04 28.04
N ILE A 402 -0.61 22.11 28.55
CA ILE A 402 -0.94 21.37 29.78
C ILE A 402 -0.95 22.28 31.02
N PHE A 403 -0.39 23.48 30.92
CA PHE A 403 -0.31 24.46 32.00
C PHE A 403 -1.38 25.56 31.90
N LEU A 404 -2.31 25.44 30.95
CA LEU A 404 -3.38 26.43 30.81
C LEU A 404 -4.30 26.39 32.05
N PRO A 405 -4.86 27.54 32.48
CA PRO A 405 -5.61 27.61 33.74
C PRO A 405 -6.82 26.68 33.83
N LYS A 406 -7.40 26.30 32.69
CA LYS A 406 -8.57 25.40 32.61
C LYS A 406 -8.22 24.04 31.99
N SER A 407 -6.93 23.73 31.87
CA SER A 407 -6.44 22.39 31.50
C SER A 407 -6.87 21.38 32.56
N SER A 408 -7.27 20.18 32.13
CA SER A 408 -7.52 19.04 33.04
C SER A 408 -6.27 18.56 33.77
#